data_AF-A0A7J4QJ67-F1
#
_entry.id   AF-A0A7J4QJ67-F1
#
_cell.length_a   1.000
_cell.length_b   1.000
_cell.length_c   1.000
_cell.angle_alpha   90.00
_cell.angle_beta   90.00
_cell.angle_gamma   90.00
#
_symmetry.space_group_name_H-M   'P 1'
#
loop_
_entity.id
_entity.type
_entity.pdbx_description
1 polymer ?
#
loop_
_entity_poly.entity_id
_entity_poly.type
_entity_poly.pdbx_seq_one_letter_code
_entity_poly.pdbx_strand_id
1 'polypeptide(L)'
;MEARRIAGIVLFLVVALLLALLVLADEETGRDDVSPFLDPLFYIKASAVITGAVALLLLFLGNKLKEAQKTALFWLITAPVVISSLFLAGNTIYENAISETGGPIHWHADYQVWVCGQRLDLIDPKFPSNKIGTPLFHEHNDDRIHVEGTVQHIEDVNLGRYFATIGGLLEEGRLRYVAADAEIEVKDGDACPDSSVGTLQVYVNGKRTEGYADYQYYPHPLVPPGDCVIIEFDATASDTTDRICESWAASEWSYGSFKRPAVTIGEHTWQ
;
A
#
# COMPACT_ATOMS: atom_id res chain seq x y z
N MET A 1 37.78 -24.06 -29.48
CA MET A 1 36.36 -24.43 -29.26
C MET A 1 36.04 -24.59 -27.77
N GLU A 2 36.96 -25.13 -26.97
CA GLU A 2 36.78 -25.32 -25.52
C GLU A 2 36.73 -24.02 -24.72
N ALA A 3 37.58 -23.03 -25.01
CA ALA A 3 37.58 -21.75 -24.31
C ALA A 3 36.23 -20.99 -24.39
N ARG A 4 35.54 -21.06 -25.55
CA ARG A 4 34.20 -20.46 -25.72
C ARG A 4 33.13 -21.21 -24.92
N ARG A 5 33.25 -22.53 -24.77
CA ARG A 5 32.34 -23.34 -23.94
C ARG A 5 32.55 -23.07 -22.46
N ILE A 6 33.81 -23.00 -22.01
CA ILE A 6 34.16 -22.68 -20.63
C ILE A 6 33.69 -21.26 -20.27
N ALA A 7 33.96 -20.27 -21.12
CA ALA A 7 33.48 -18.91 -20.91
C ALA A 7 31.94 -18.82 -20.86
N GLY A 8 31.23 -19.59 -21.68
CA GLY A 8 29.78 -19.67 -21.65
C GLY A 8 29.22 -20.30 -20.37
N ILE A 9 29.84 -21.39 -19.88
CA ILE A 9 29.47 -22.03 -18.62
C ILE A 9 29.72 -21.09 -17.44
N VAL A 10 30.87 -20.41 -17.41
CA VAL A 10 31.19 -19.44 -16.35
C VAL A 10 30.20 -18.27 -16.36
N LEU A 11 29.87 -17.72 -17.54
CA LEU A 11 28.88 -16.66 -17.65
C LEU A 11 27.49 -17.13 -17.20
N PHE A 12 27.08 -18.35 -17.57
CA PHE A 12 25.84 -18.96 -17.11
C PHE A 12 25.80 -19.11 -15.58
N LEU A 13 26.86 -19.62 -14.97
CA LEU A 13 26.94 -19.77 -13.51
C LEU A 13 26.92 -18.42 -12.79
N VAL A 14 27.57 -17.40 -13.35
CA VAL A 14 27.55 -16.03 -12.81
C VAL A 14 26.15 -15.43 -12.93
N VAL A 15 25.48 -15.56 -14.07
CA VAL A 15 24.11 -15.04 -14.23
C VAL A 15 23.12 -15.81 -13.36
N ALA A 16 23.21 -17.13 -13.28
CA ALA A 16 22.37 -17.94 -12.40
C ALA A 16 22.59 -17.58 -10.91
N LEU A 17 23.85 -17.33 -10.51
CA LEU A 17 24.17 -16.86 -9.16
C LEU A 17 23.61 -15.46 -8.89
N LEU A 18 23.77 -14.52 -9.83
CA LEU A 18 23.20 -13.16 -9.72
C LEU A 18 21.67 -13.18 -9.65
N LEU A 19 21.04 -14.04 -10.44
CA LEU A 19 19.60 -14.25 -10.41
C LEU A 19 19.14 -14.89 -9.10
N ALA A 20 19.87 -15.89 -8.57
CA ALA A 20 19.60 -16.46 -7.26
C ALA A 20 19.80 -15.45 -6.12
N LEU A 21 20.81 -14.58 -6.23
CA LEU A 21 21.02 -13.48 -5.30
C LEU A 21 19.90 -12.45 -5.39
N LEU A 22 19.33 -12.17 -6.57
CA LEU A 22 18.15 -11.31 -6.73
C LEU A 22 16.88 -11.91 -6.11
N VAL A 23 16.74 -13.24 -6.11
CA VAL A 23 15.65 -13.93 -5.40
C VAL A 23 15.81 -13.81 -3.89
N LEU A 24 17.05 -13.82 -3.39
CA LEU A 24 17.36 -13.77 -1.96
C LEU A 24 17.48 -12.34 -1.41
N ALA A 25 17.74 -11.35 -2.26
CA ALA A 25 17.89 -9.95 -1.89
C ALA A 25 16.54 -9.21 -1.79
N ASP A 26 15.46 -9.93 -1.50
CA ASP A 26 14.16 -9.27 -1.34
C ASP A 26 14.23 -8.28 -0.18
N GLU A 27 13.79 -7.05 -0.45
CA GLU A 27 13.65 -6.02 0.58
C GLU A 27 12.71 -6.56 1.67
N GLU A 28 13.15 -6.43 2.93
CA GLU A 28 12.34 -6.68 4.12
C GLU A 28 11.06 -5.84 4.04
N THR A 29 10.02 -6.38 3.43
CA THR A 29 8.70 -5.75 3.38
C THR A 29 7.95 -6.02 4.67
N GLY A 30 8.57 -5.77 5.83
CA GLY A 30 7.93 -5.69 7.16
C GLY A 30 6.94 -6.80 7.55
N ARG A 31 6.99 -7.97 6.90
CA ARG A 31 6.06 -9.10 7.07
C ARG A 31 6.84 -10.27 7.64
N ASP A 32 7.37 -10.08 8.84
CA ASP A 32 8.35 -10.98 9.49
C ASP A 32 7.81 -12.40 9.76
N ASP A 33 6.50 -12.63 9.61
CA ASP A 33 5.86 -13.89 10.02
C ASP A 33 5.47 -14.84 8.88
N VAL A 34 5.58 -14.42 7.60
CA VAL A 34 5.16 -15.27 6.48
C VAL A 34 6.34 -16.02 5.89
N SER A 35 6.26 -17.35 5.89
CA SER A 35 7.29 -18.19 5.25
C SER A 35 7.48 -17.77 3.78
N PRO A 36 8.72 -17.59 3.29
CA PRO A 36 8.98 -17.22 1.89
C PRO A 36 8.35 -18.19 0.87
N PHE A 37 8.08 -19.42 1.29
CA PHE A 37 7.42 -20.45 0.47
C PHE A 37 5.91 -20.25 0.30
N LEU A 38 5.30 -19.30 1.01
CA LEU A 38 3.90 -18.93 0.84
C LEU A 38 3.74 -17.64 0.03
N ASP A 39 4.83 -16.94 -0.29
CA ASP A 39 4.80 -15.72 -1.09
C ASP A 39 4.71 -16.05 -2.60
N PRO A 40 3.65 -15.63 -3.32
CA PRO A 40 3.56 -15.80 -4.76
C PRO A 40 4.71 -15.15 -5.54
N LEU A 41 5.27 -14.04 -5.05
CA LEU A 41 6.39 -13.35 -5.70
C LEU A 41 7.64 -14.22 -5.71
N PHE A 42 7.87 -15.01 -4.66
CA PHE A 42 8.98 -15.97 -4.62
C PHE A 42 8.93 -16.94 -5.81
N TYR A 43 7.76 -17.52 -6.11
CA TYR A 43 7.60 -18.46 -7.22
C TYR A 43 7.74 -17.80 -8.59
N ILE A 44 7.27 -16.56 -8.74
CA ILE A 44 7.45 -15.79 -9.98
C ILE A 44 8.93 -15.51 -10.21
N LYS A 45 9.64 -15.01 -9.18
CA LYS A 45 11.08 -14.74 -9.23
C LYS A 45 11.85 -16.02 -9.54
N ALA A 46 11.62 -17.10 -8.79
CA ALA A 46 12.27 -18.39 -9.02
C ALA A 46 12.01 -18.93 -10.44
N SER A 47 10.79 -18.83 -10.94
CA SER A 47 10.44 -19.26 -12.30
C SER A 47 11.15 -18.44 -13.38
N ALA A 48 11.25 -17.11 -13.19
CA ALA A 48 12.01 -16.23 -14.08
C ALA A 48 13.51 -16.56 -14.08
N VAL A 49 14.09 -16.84 -12.90
CA VAL A 49 15.50 -17.25 -12.76
C VAL A 49 15.76 -18.56 -13.47
N ILE A 50 14.96 -19.60 -13.20
CA ILE A 50 15.11 -20.92 -13.82
C ILE A 50 14.97 -20.79 -15.33
N THR A 51 13.92 -20.12 -15.81
CA THR A 51 13.66 -19.95 -17.24
C THR A 51 14.78 -19.18 -17.93
N GLY A 52 15.25 -18.07 -17.34
CA GLY A 52 16.36 -17.27 -17.85
C GLY A 52 17.66 -18.05 -17.90
N ALA A 53 17.96 -18.82 -16.86
CA ALA A 53 19.12 -19.71 -16.83
C ALA A 53 19.01 -20.75 -17.98
N VAL A 54 17.90 -21.48 -18.08
CA VAL A 54 17.74 -22.48 -19.15
C VAL A 54 17.84 -21.86 -20.54
N ALA A 55 17.25 -20.68 -20.77
CA ALA A 55 17.37 -19.96 -22.03
C ALA A 55 18.82 -19.60 -22.37
N LEU A 56 19.61 -19.12 -21.39
CA LEU A 56 21.03 -18.86 -21.58
C LEU A 56 21.80 -20.14 -21.91
N LEU A 57 21.54 -21.23 -21.19
CA LEU A 57 22.16 -22.53 -21.45
C LEU A 57 21.88 -23.00 -22.90
N LEU A 58 20.65 -22.81 -23.39
CA LEU A 58 20.27 -23.13 -24.77
C LEU A 58 21.09 -22.35 -25.81
N LEU A 59 21.38 -21.07 -25.56
CA LEU A 59 22.25 -20.27 -26.44
C LEU A 59 23.66 -20.85 -26.57
N PHE A 60 24.17 -21.53 -25.53
CA PHE A 60 25.51 -22.13 -25.53
C PHE A 60 25.56 -23.56 -26.06
N LEU A 61 24.49 -24.34 -25.93
CA LEU A 61 24.44 -25.74 -26.39
C LEU A 61 24.28 -25.85 -27.93
N GLY A 62 23.68 -24.83 -28.58
CA GLY A 62 23.47 -24.79 -30.02
C GLY A 62 22.58 -25.92 -30.56
N ASN A 63 22.58 -26.14 -31.89
CA ASN A 63 21.65 -27.05 -32.57
C ASN A 63 21.93 -28.56 -32.39
N LYS A 64 22.78 -28.96 -31.44
CA LYS A 64 23.25 -30.35 -31.28
C LYS A 64 22.53 -31.14 -30.18
N LEU A 65 21.33 -30.71 -29.79
CA LEU A 65 20.54 -31.38 -28.76
C LEU A 65 19.86 -32.63 -29.31
N LYS A 66 20.00 -33.75 -28.59
CA LYS A 66 19.21 -34.96 -28.84
C LYS A 66 17.74 -34.70 -28.47
N GLU A 67 16.82 -35.46 -29.07
CA GLU A 67 15.38 -35.32 -28.80
C GLU A 67 15.04 -35.39 -27.30
N ALA A 68 15.61 -36.34 -26.57
CA ALA A 68 15.39 -36.44 -25.12
C ALA A 68 15.83 -35.17 -24.35
N GLN A 69 16.89 -34.50 -24.79
CA GLN A 69 17.36 -33.25 -24.18
C GLN A 69 16.43 -32.09 -24.50
N LYS A 70 15.90 -32.02 -25.73
CA LYS A 70 14.90 -31.01 -26.11
C LYS A 70 13.63 -31.13 -25.26
N THR A 71 13.14 -32.36 -25.07
CA THR A 71 11.99 -32.62 -24.21
C THR A 71 12.25 -32.23 -22.76
N ALA A 72 13.42 -32.57 -22.22
CA ALA A 72 13.78 -32.17 -20.85
C ALA A 72 13.86 -30.64 -20.70
N LEU A 73 14.47 -29.95 -21.67
CA LEU A 73 14.59 -28.49 -21.67
C LEU A 73 13.23 -27.79 -21.81
N PHE A 74 12.34 -28.33 -22.64
CA PHE A 74 10.95 -27.87 -22.72
C PHE A 74 10.28 -27.93 -21.35
N TRP A 75 10.35 -29.06 -20.66
CA TRP A 75 9.74 -29.19 -19.33
C TRP A 75 10.41 -28.31 -18.27
N LEU A 76 11.73 -28.10 -18.34
CA LEU A 76 12.44 -27.20 -17.42
C LEU A 76 12.03 -25.73 -17.57
N ILE A 77 11.49 -25.33 -18.73
CA ILE A 77 10.94 -23.99 -18.95
C ILE A 77 9.43 -23.98 -18.64
N THR A 78 8.69 -24.93 -19.22
CA THR A 78 7.22 -24.96 -19.12
C THR A 78 6.75 -25.25 -17.71
N ALA A 79 7.35 -26.19 -16.98
CA ALA A 79 6.85 -26.58 -15.67
C ALA A 79 6.93 -25.44 -14.64
N PRO A 80 8.06 -24.70 -14.47
CA PRO A 80 8.09 -23.56 -13.54
C PRO A 80 7.07 -22.47 -13.88
N VAL A 81 6.93 -22.13 -15.17
CA VAL A 81 5.96 -21.11 -15.61
C VAL A 81 4.52 -21.55 -15.33
N VAL A 82 4.16 -22.81 -15.64
CA VAL A 82 2.83 -23.34 -15.36
C VAL A 82 2.56 -23.43 -13.85
N ILE A 83 3.53 -23.91 -13.07
CA ILE A 83 3.40 -24.05 -11.61
C ILE A 83 3.21 -22.68 -10.96
N SER A 84 4.05 -21.69 -11.29
CA SER A 84 3.90 -20.32 -10.75
C SER A 84 2.60 -19.67 -11.19
N SER A 85 2.15 -19.89 -12.42
CA SER A 85 0.86 -19.37 -12.91
C SER A 85 -0.32 -19.98 -12.14
N LEU A 86 -0.33 -21.29 -11.95
CA LEU A 86 -1.37 -21.98 -11.18
C LEU A 86 -1.34 -21.59 -9.71
N PHE A 87 -0.14 -21.45 -9.12
CA PHE A 87 0.02 -21.00 -7.74
C PHE A 87 -0.50 -19.58 -7.57
N LEU A 88 -0.11 -18.64 -8.45
CA LEU A 88 -0.60 -17.26 -8.41
C LEU A 88 -2.11 -17.20 -8.57
N ALA A 89 -2.68 -17.91 -9.56
CA ALA A 89 -4.12 -17.96 -9.75
C ALA A 89 -4.85 -18.52 -8.51
N GLY A 90 -4.33 -19.61 -7.92
CA GLY A 90 -4.85 -20.19 -6.69
C GLY A 90 -4.77 -19.22 -5.52
N ASN A 91 -3.64 -18.52 -5.36
CA ASN A 91 -3.45 -17.54 -4.30
C ASN A 91 -4.38 -16.35 -4.47
N THR A 92 -4.55 -15.81 -5.67
CA THR A 92 -5.50 -14.72 -5.94
C THR A 92 -6.94 -15.13 -5.61
N ILE A 93 -7.35 -16.35 -6.01
CA ILE A 93 -8.68 -16.86 -5.65
C ILE A 93 -8.81 -17.01 -4.13
N TYR A 94 -7.79 -17.55 -3.48
CA TYR A 94 -7.76 -17.74 -2.03
C TYR A 94 -7.89 -16.40 -1.31
N GLU A 95 -7.00 -15.43 -1.58
CA GLU A 95 -6.99 -14.10 -0.96
C GLU A 95 -8.34 -13.39 -1.12
N ASN A 96 -8.94 -13.45 -2.32
CA ASN A 96 -10.25 -12.85 -2.56
C ASN A 96 -11.40 -13.58 -1.85
N ALA A 97 -11.27 -14.89 -1.62
CA ALA A 97 -12.30 -15.69 -0.96
C ALA A 97 -12.28 -15.53 0.57
N ILE A 98 -11.12 -15.27 1.15
CA ILE A 98 -10.98 -15.04 2.60
C ILE A 98 -11.09 -13.56 2.99
N SER A 99 -11.04 -12.64 2.02
CA SER A 99 -11.16 -11.22 2.29
C SER A 99 -12.58 -10.78 2.56
N GLU A 100 -12.76 -9.87 3.51
CA GLU A 100 -14.07 -9.27 3.81
C GLU A 100 -14.62 -8.42 2.66
N THR A 101 -13.73 -7.91 1.81
CA THR A 101 -14.07 -7.14 0.60
C THR A 101 -14.48 -8.02 -0.59
N GLY A 102 -14.25 -9.34 -0.54
CA GLY A 102 -14.55 -10.27 -1.62
C GLY A 102 -13.71 -10.08 -2.90
N GLY A 103 -12.67 -9.25 -2.84
CA GLY A 103 -11.80 -8.93 -3.97
C GLY A 103 -11.03 -7.62 -3.76
N PRO A 104 -10.23 -7.21 -4.76
CA PRO A 104 -9.49 -5.96 -4.67
C PRO A 104 -10.44 -4.76 -4.75
N ILE A 105 -10.17 -3.78 -3.90
CA ILE A 105 -10.84 -2.49 -3.84
C ILE A 105 -9.90 -1.38 -4.31
N HIS A 106 -10.49 -0.24 -4.64
CA HIS A 106 -9.78 1.01 -4.87
C HIS A 106 -10.66 2.11 -4.30
N TRP A 107 -10.25 2.60 -3.14
CA TRP A 107 -11.07 3.32 -2.21
C TRP A 107 -10.36 4.59 -1.78
N HIS A 108 -11.13 5.68 -1.69
CA HIS A 108 -10.60 7.01 -1.39
C HIS A 108 -11.35 7.67 -0.25
N ALA A 109 -10.60 8.39 0.59
CA ALA A 109 -11.08 9.41 1.51
C ALA A 109 -10.10 10.59 1.50
N ASP A 110 -10.59 11.81 1.55
CA ASP A 110 -9.70 12.98 1.58
C ASP A 110 -9.35 13.34 3.02
N TYR A 111 -8.17 13.93 3.22
CA TYR A 111 -7.78 14.39 4.54
C TYR A 111 -7.01 15.71 4.50
N GLN A 112 -6.97 16.41 5.63
CA GLN A 112 -6.06 17.54 5.85
C GLN A 112 -5.54 17.52 7.28
N VAL A 113 -4.31 17.97 7.46
CA VAL A 113 -3.67 18.13 8.78
C VAL A 113 -3.38 19.60 9.03
N TRP A 114 -3.81 20.09 10.18
CA TRP A 114 -3.62 21.47 10.62
C TRP A 114 -3.02 21.51 12.02
N VAL A 115 -1.97 22.30 12.20
CA VAL A 115 -1.33 22.52 13.50
C VAL A 115 -1.26 24.02 13.75
N CYS A 116 -1.92 24.49 14.81
CA CYS A 116 -1.99 25.89 15.24
C CYS A 116 -2.36 26.84 14.09
N GLY A 117 -3.40 26.47 13.34
CA GLY A 117 -3.92 27.23 12.20
C GLY A 117 -3.14 27.10 10.89
N GLN A 118 -2.02 26.38 10.87
CA GLN A 118 -1.22 26.14 9.65
C GLN A 118 -1.52 24.75 9.06
N ARG A 119 -1.80 24.70 7.76
CA ARG A 119 -1.93 23.43 7.02
C ARG A 119 -0.56 22.81 6.86
N LEU A 120 -0.48 21.51 7.07
CA LEU A 120 0.70 20.71 6.85
C LEU A 120 0.46 19.78 5.65
N ASP A 121 1.32 19.89 4.65
CA ASP A 121 1.31 18.97 3.51
C ASP A 121 2.25 17.79 3.81
N LEU A 122 1.87 16.58 3.38
CA LEU A 122 2.71 15.39 3.52
C LEU A 122 3.99 15.58 2.71
N ILE A 123 5.08 14.92 3.12
CA ILE A 123 6.28 14.85 2.29
C ILE A 123 5.99 14.26 0.90
N ASP A 124 6.43 14.95 -0.15
CA ASP A 124 6.30 14.46 -1.53
C ASP A 124 7.02 13.11 -1.74
N PRO A 125 6.42 12.17 -2.50
CA PRO A 125 7.10 10.96 -2.90
C PRO A 125 8.32 11.25 -3.78
N LYS A 126 9.39 10.47 -3.59
CA LYS A 126 10.65 10.60 -4.33
C LYS A 126 10.88 9.39 -5.23
N PHE A 127 11.39 9.63 -6.43
CA PHE A 127 11.79 8.57 -7.37
C PHE A 127 12.69 7.53 -6.67
N PRO A 128 12.45 6.22 -6.86
CA PRO A 128 11.58 5.61 -7.87
C PRO A 128 10.11 5.43 -7.48
N SER A 129 9.72 5.78 -6.26
CA SER A 129 8.32 5.69 -5.82
C SER A 129 7.53 6.94 -6.25
N ASN A 130 6.24 6.74 -6.57
CA ASN A 130 5.27 7.81 -6.78
C ASN A 130 4.26 7.91 -5.63
N LYS A 131 4.57 7.29 -4.47
CA LYS A 131 3.69 7.24 -3.30
C LYS A 131 4.45 7.19 -1.98
N ILE A 132 3.77 7.63 -0.91
CA ILE A 132 4.18 7.44 0.49
C ILE A 132 3.26 6.39 1.12
N GLY A 133 3.85 5.37 1.76
CA GLY A 133 3.12 4.27 2.40
C GLY A 133 3.38 2.90 1.76
N THR A 134 2.39 2.01 1.85
CA THR A 134 2.44 0.59 1.43
C THR A 134 1.65 0.35 0.12
N PRO A 135 1.63 -0.87 -0.42
CA PRO A 135 0.69 -1.25 -1.47
C PRO A 135 -0.78 -1.11 -1.11
N LEU A 136 -1.14 -1.31 0.16
CA LEU A 136 -2.54 -1.25 0.61
C LEU A 136 -2.97 0.17 0.99
N PHE A 137 -2.16 0.87 1.78
CA PHE A 137 -2.40 2.26 2.20
C PHE A 137 -1.34 3.18 1.65
N HIS A 138 -1.74 4.20 0.90
CA HIS A 138 -0.79 5.19 0.40
C HIS A 138 -1.43 6.53 0.05
N GLU A 139 -0.56 7.48 -0.27
CA GLU A 139 -0.86 8.85 -0.68
C GLU A 139 0.00 9.20 -1.92
N HIS A 140 -0.55 9.99 -2.85
CA HIS A 140 0.04 10.29 -4.17
C HIS A 140 0.38 11.77 -4.41
N ASN A 141 0.57 12.56 -3.35
CA ASN A 141 0.59 14.02 -3.34
C ASN A 141 -0.73 14.65 -3.84
N ASP A 142 -1.85 14.14 -3.34
CA ASP A 142 -3.22 14.52 -3.67
C ASP A 142 -4.15 14.67 -2.44
N ASP A 143 -3.58 14.73 -1.21
CA ASP A 143 -4.30 14.90 0.06
C ASP A 143 -5.37 13.82 0.30
N ARG A 144 -5.09 12.63 -0.19
CA ARG A 144 -6.05 11.53 -0.23
C ARG A 144 -5.47 10.26 0.33
N ILE A 145 -6.26 9.65 1.21
CA ILE A 145 -6.05 8.29 1.67
C ILE A 145 -6.49 7.34 0.55
N HIS A 146 -5.55 6.57 0.02
CA HIS A 146 -5.85 5.48 -0.92
C HIS A 146 -5.80 4.15 -0.20
N VAL A 147 -6.85 3.35 -0.40
CA VAL A 147 -6.91 1.94 0.00
C VAL A 147 -7.05 1.08 -1.25
N GLU A 148 -5.99 0.37 -1.61
CA GLU A 148 -5.91 -0.36 -2.87
C GLU A 148 -5.47 -1.82 -2.69
N GLY A 149 -6.23 -2.74 -3.25
CA GLY A 149 -5.97 -4.17 -3.15
C GLY A 149 -6.96 -4.88 -2.25
N THR A 150 -6.58 -6.03 -1.70
CA THR A 150 -7.51 -6.90 -0.98
C THR A 150 -7.42 -6.66 0.53
N VAL A 151 -8.55 -6.30 1.16
CA VAL A 151 -8.63 -6.09 2.61
C VAL A 151 -9.13 -7.34 3.30
N GLN A 152 -8.27 -7.95 4.11
CA GLN A 152 -8.59 -9.15 4.89
C GLN A 152 -9.57 -8.84 6.02
N HIS A 153 -9.29 -7.79 6.80
CA HIS A 153 -10.12 -7.34 7.91
C HIS A 153 -10.44 -5.86 7.76
N ILE A 154 -11.71 -5.50 7.78
CA ILE A 154 -12.15 -4.13 7.55
C ILE A 154 -11.77 -3.21 8.70
N GLU A 155 -11.63 -3.75 9.91
CA GLU A 155 -11.16 -3.02 11.09
C GLU A 155 -9.72 -2.52 10.93
N ASP A 156 -8.97 -3.10 9.99
CA ASP A 156 -7.62 -2.67 9.64
C ASP A 156 -7.62 -1.41 8.76
N VAL A 157 -8.78 -0.99 8.26
CA VAL A 157 -8.99 0.21 7.45
C VAL A 157 -9.45 1.35 8.34
N ASN A 158 -8.52 1.90 9.10
CA ASN A 158 -8.77 3.01 10.02
C ASN A 158 -7.70 4.11 9.93
N LEU A 159 -8.00 5.28 10.49
CA LEU A 159 -7.12 6.43 10.43
C LEU A 159 -5.79 6.19 11.14
N GLY A 160 -5.78 5.57 12.33
CA GLY A 160 -4.56 5.30 13.09
C GLY A 160 -3.55 4.47 12.28
N ARG A 161 -4.02 3.40 11.63
CA ARG A 161 -3.19 2.55 10.76
C ARG A 161 -2.73 3.26 9.51
N TYR A 162 -3.56 4.10 8.90
CA TYR A 162 -3.14 4.93 7.78
C TYR A 162 -1.99 5.86 8.18
N PHE A 163 -2.15 6.63 9.26
CA PHE A 163 -1.10 7.55 9.74
C PHE A 163 0.18 6.81 10.12
N ALA A 164 0.09 5.64 10.75
CA ALA A 164 1.26 4.80 11.02
C ALA A 164 1.95 4.34 9.72
N THR A 165 1.18 4.01 8.68
CA THR A 165 1.69 3.54 7.38
C THR A 165 2.47 4.62 6.63
N ILE A 166 2.05 5.88 6.71
CA ILE A 166 2.78 7.01 6.11
C ILE A 166 3.92 7.54 7.00
N GLY A 167 4.31 6.79 8.04
CA GLY A 167 5.43 7.13 8.94
C GLY A 167 5.05 8.02 10.13
N GLY A 168 3.77 8.36 10.29
CA GLY A 168 3.24 9.19 11.36
C GLY A 168 2.77 8.41 12.59
N LEU A 169 1.83 9.02 13.31
CA LEU A 169 1.10 8.46 14.44
C LEU A 169 -0.20 9.27 14.62
N LEU A 170 -1.33 8.61 14.81
CA LEU A 170 -2.57 9.25 15.25
C LEU A 170 -3.17 8.42 16.37
N GLU A 171 -3.10 8.96 17.58
CA GLU A 171 -3.63 8.36 18.82
C GLU A 171 -4.43 9.41 19.60
N GLU A 172 -5.11 8.99 20.66
CA GLU A 172 -5.83 9.90 21.56
C GLU A 172 -4.89 10.99 22.12
N GLY A 173 -5.18 12.24 21.76
CA GLY A 173 -4.41 13.42 22.17
C GLY A 173 -2.98 13.49 21.63
N ARG A 174 -2.59 12.71 20.60
CA ARG A 174 -1.23 12.75 20.03
C ARG A 174 -1.22 12.56 18.53
N LEU A 175 -0.47 13.43 17.85
CA LEU A 175 -0.23 13.39 16.41
C LEU A 175 1.27 13.46 16.15
N ARG A 176 1.77 12.55 15.32
CA ARG A 176 3.06 12.67 14.63
C ARG A 176 2.81 12.66 13.13
N TYR A 177 3.34 13.64 12.42
CA TYR A 177 3.11 13.82 11.00
C TYR A 177 4.40 14.17 10.27
N VAL A 178 4.66 13.48 9.15
CA VAL A 178 5.88 13.65 8.35
C VAL A 178 5.63 14.70 7.27
N ALA A 179 5.58 15.97 7.67
CA ALA A 179 5.31 17.06 6.74
C ALA A 179 6.49 17.29 5.77
N ALA A 180 6.23 17.99 4.67
CA ALA A 180 7.24 18.26 3.63
C ALA A 180 8.52 18.94 4.15
N ASP A 181 8.38 19.85 5.12
CA ASP A 181 9.50 20.62 5.66
C ASP A 181 10.13 19.99 6.91
N ALA A 182 9.35 19.27 7.71
CA ALA A 182 9.78 18.69 8.98
C ALA A 182 8.84 17.62 9.50
N GLU A 183 9.36 16.73 10.34
CA GLU A 183 8.53 15.90 11.20
C GLU A 183 7.95 16.75 12.33
N ILE A 184 6.62 16.74 12.46
CA ILE A 184 5.88 17.47 13.48
C ILE A 184 5.31 16.45 14.46
N GLU A 185 5.55 16.66 15.75
CA GLU A 185 4.91 15.90 16.82
C GLU A 185 4.26 16.86 17.80
N VAL A 186 2.98 16.65 18.08
CA VAL A 186 2.19 17.43 19.03
C VAL A 186 1.36 16.50 19.89
N LYS A 187 1.14 16.91 21.14
CA LYS A 187 0.23 16.25 22.07
C LYS A 187 -0.63 17.26 22.81
N ASP A 188 -1.78 16.82 23.30
CA ASP A 188 -2.67 17.63 24.12
C ASP A 188 -1.91 18.28 25.27
N GLY A 189 -2.08 19.60 25.40
CA GLY A 189 -1.38 20.39 26.39
C GLY A 189 -0.12 21.09 25.87
N ASP A 190 0.38 20.74 24.69
CA ASP A 190 1.48 21.48 24.06
C ASP A 190 1.02 22.89 23.67
N ALA A 191 1.95 23.85 23.74
CA ALA A 191 1.65 25.24 23.43
C ALA A 191 1.75 25.52 21.92
N CYS A 192 0.78 26.24 21.38
CA CYS A 192 0.86 26.84 20.06
C CYS A 192 1.77 28.09 20.05
N PRO A 193 2.21 28.58 18.87
CA PRO A 193 3.09 29.76 18.77
C PRO A 193 2.55 31.04 19.41
N ASP A 194 1.22 31.16 19.54
CA ASP A 194 0.52 32.26 20.20
C ASP A 194 0.39 32.07 21.73
N SER A 195 1.05 31.04 22.30
CA SER A 195 1.00 30.62 23.71
C SER A 195 -0.33 30.05 24.17
N SER A 196 -1.28 29.81 23.27
CA SER A 196 -2.48 29.03 23.60
C SER A 196 -2.13 27.55 23.81
N VAL A 197 -2.98 26.83 24.55
CA VAL A 197 -2.79 25.39 24.83
C VAL A 197 -3.55 24.60 23.79
N GLY A 198 -2.84 23.87 22.95
CA GLY A 198 -3.43 23.09 21.87
C GLY A 198 -4.06 21.77 22.35
N THR A 199 -5.10 21.36 21.65
CA THR A 199 -5.80 20.08 21.81
C THR A 199 -6.06 19.48 20.44
N LEU A 200 -5.72 18.20 20.28
CA LEU A 200 -5.92 17.42 19.08
C LEU A 200 -7.41 17.07 18.92
N GLN A 201 -7.91 17.31 17.72
CA GLN A 201 -9.29 17.11 17.35
C GLN A 201 -9.32 16.51 15.95
N VAL A 202 -10.21 15.55 15.74
CA VAL A 202 -10.46 14.99 14.42
C VAL A 202 -11.91 15.20 14.08
N TYR A 203 -12.14 15.73 12.88
CA TYR A 203 -13.44 15.97 12.32
C TYR A 203 -13.63 15.09 11.11
N VAL A 204 -14.78 14.45 11.04
CA VAL A 204 -15.21 13.71 9.85
C VAL A 204 -16.45 14.38 9.32
N ASN A 205 -16.37 14.83 8.07
CA ASN A 205 -17.46 15.50 7.38
C ASN A 205 -17.99 16.72 8.17
N GLY A 206 -17.05 17.47 8.76
CA GLY A 206 -17.33 18.68 9.54
C GLY A 206 -17.75 18.45 11.00
N LYS A 207 -17.88 17.19 11.46
CA LYS A 207 -18.29 16.87 12.84
C LYS A 207 -17.16 16.22 13.61
N ARG A 208 -16.97 16.65 14.87
CA ARG A 208 -15.97 16.07 15.76
C ARG A 208 -16.25 14.58 15.98
N THR A 209 -15.19 13.79 15.94
CA THR A 209 -15.22 12.33 16.12
C THR A 209 -14.31 11.96 17.29
N GLU A 210 -14.85 11.19 18.24
CA GLU A 210 -14.07 10.57 19.33
C GLU A 210 -13.62 9.16 18.91
N GLY A 211 -12.58 8.61 19.54
CA GLY A 211 -12.07 7.28 19.15
C GLY A 211 -11.49 7.29 17.74
N TYR A 212 -11.00 8.45 17.28
CA TYR A 212 -10.67 8.68 15.87
C TYR A 212 -9.51 7.83 15.37
N ALA A 213 -8.66 7.31 16.25
CA ALA A 213 -7.59 6.39 15.87
C ALA A 213 -8.16 5.10 15.25
N ASP A 214 -9.26 4.59 15.82
CA ASP A 214 -9.96 3.39 15.33
C ASP A 214 -11.09 3.73 14.35
N TYR A 215 -11.27 5.01 14.00
CA TYR A 215 -12.31 5.42 13.06
C TYR A 215 -12.04 4.83 11.68
N GLN A 216 -12.99 4.00 11.24
CA GLN A 216 -13.03 3.49 9.89
C GLN A 216 -13.73 4.54 9.03
N TYR A 217 -12.98 5.20 8.16
CA TYR A 217 -13.53 6.19 7.24
C TYR A 217 -14.34 5.50 6.15
N TYR A 218 -15.44 6.12 5.74
CA TYR A 218 -16.20 5.67 4.60
C TYR A 218 -15.36 5.87 3.34
N PRO A 219 -14.91 4.79 2.68
CA PRO A 219 -14.15 4.89 1.47
C PRO A 219 -15.07 4.77 0.25
N HIS A 220 -14.83 5.56 -0.80
CA HIS A 220 -15.64 5.50 -2.01
C HIS A 220 -14.77 5.44 -3.27
N PRO A 221 -15.16 4.67 -4.31
CA PRO A 221 -14.37 4.55 -5.55
C PRO A 221 -14.56 5.72 -6.54
N LEU A 222 -15.57 6.59 -6.33
CA LEU A 222 -15.83 7.77 -7.16
C LEU A 222 -15.39 9.05 -6.46
N VAL A 223 -15.12 10.09 -7.26
CA VAL A 223 -14.82 11.46 -6.81
C VAL A 223 -16.11 12.33 -6.88
N PRO A 224 -16.44 13.16 -5.85
CA PRO A 224 -15.71 13.36 -4.60
C PRO A 224 -15.69 12.07 -3.76
N PRO A 225 -14.55 11.80 -3.10
CA PRO A 225 -14.31 10.57 -2.36
C PRO A 225 -15.15 10.53 -1.09
N GLY A 226 -15.10 9.39 -0.40
CA GLY A 226 -16.04 9.03 0.66
C GLY A 226 -16.13 10.04 1.79
N ASP A 227 -15.30 9.94 2.82
CA ASP A 227 -15.24 10.92 3.91
C ASP A 227 -14.22 12.05 3.62
N CYS A 228 -14.45 13.22 4.22
CA CYS A 228 -13.46 14.28 4.38
C CYS A 228 -13.02 14.34 5.86
N VAL A 229 -11.74 14.09 6.11
CA VAL A 229 -11.16 13.98 7.45
C VAL A 229 -10.25 15.17 7.73
N ILE A 230 -10.60 15.98 8.73
CA ILE A 230 -9.79 17.13 9.12
C ILE A 230 -9.19 16.86 10.49
N ILE A 231 -7.86 16.81 10.57
CA ILE A 231 -7.10 16.68 11.81
C ILE A 231 -6.62 18.07 12.20
N GLU A 232 -6.98 18.54 13.38
CA GLU A 232 -6.63 19.86 13.88
C GLU A 232 -6.00 19.77 15.27
N PHE A 233 -4.83 20.37 15.44
CA PHE A 233 -4.26 20.66 16.74
C PHE A 233 -4.36 22.17 16.98
N ASP A 234 -5.30 22.61 17.81
CA ASP A 234 -5.57 24.04 18.04
C ASP A 234 -6.10 24.30 19.46
N ALA A 235 -6.14 25.57 19.85
CA ALA A 235 -6.52 26.05 21.18
C ALA A 235 -7.98 25.82 21.54
N THR A 236 -8.85 25.78 20.53
CA THR A 236 -10.30 25.76 20.72
C THR A 236 -10.83 24.39 20.34
N ALA A 237 -11.37 23.67 21.33
CA ALA A 237 -12.20 22.51 21.06
C ALA A 237 -13.57 22.94 20.55
N SER A 238 -13.92 22.49 19.34
CA SER A 238 -15.25 22.72 18.75
C SER A 238 -15.89 21.38 18.38
N ASP A 239 -17.22 21.33 18.41
CA ASP A 239 -17.96 20.16 17.94
C ASP A 239 -17.97 20.06 16.41
N THR A 240 -17.64 21.14 15.72
CA THR A 240 -17.61 21.24 14.25
C THR A 240 -16.42 22.07 13.75
N THR A 241 -16.01 21.82 12.52
CA THR A 241 -15.02 22.65 11.80
C THR A 241 -15.65 23.28 10.56
N ASP A 242 -15.21 24.49 10.22
CA ASP A 242 -15.55 25.17 8.96
C ASP A 242 -14.62 24.75 7.81
N ARG A 243 -13.61 23.92 8.09
CA ARG A 243 -12.68 23.40 7.08
C ARG A 243 -13.34 22.30 6.24
N ILE A 244 -12.98 22.28 4.97
CA ILE A 244 -13.48 21.33 4.00
C ILE A 244 -12.36 20.90 3.06
N CYS A 245 -12.36 19.62 2.70
CA CYS A 245 -11.42 19.05 1.73
C CYS A 245 -11.68 19.66 0.34
N GLU A 246 -10.62 19.78 -0.46
CA GLU A 246 -10.70 20.52 -1.74
C GLU A 246 -11.68 19.90 -2.73
N SER A 247 -11.74 18.56 -2.82
CA SER A 247 -12.65 17.87 -3.74
C SER A 247 -14.12 18.08 -3.37
N TRP A 248 -14.41 18.27 -2.09
CA TRP A 248 -15.74 18.57 -1.57
C TRP A 248 -16.12 20.03 -1.86
N ALA A 249 -15.18 20.96 -1.70
CA ALA A 249 -15.38 22.36 -2.06
C ALA A 249 -15.71 22.53 -3.56
N ALA A 250 -15.06 21.75 -4.42
CA ALA A 250 -15.24 21.82 -5.87
C ALA A 250 -16.59 21.26 -6.37
N SER A 251 -17.31 20.48 -5.56
CA SER A 251 -18.49 19.71 -6.00
C SER A 251 -19.84 20.28 -5.54
N GLU A 252 -19.88 21.50 -4.98
CA GLU A 252 -21.06 22.05 -4.26
C GLU A 252 -21.63 21.06 -3.22
N TRP A 253 -20.77 20.21 -2.68
CA TRP A 253 -21.15 19.10 -1.82
C TRP A 253 -21.66 19.61 -0.47
N SER A 254 -22.78 19.04 -0.01
CA SER A 254 -23.31 19.29 1.34
C SER A 254 -23.65 18.00 2.07
N TYR A 255 -23.59 18.03 3.40
CA TYR A 255 -24.01 16.91 4.25
C TYR A 255 -25.47 16.48 3.98
N GLY A 256 -26.34 17.41 3.56
CA GLY A 256 -27.73 17.13 3.22
C GLY A 256 -27.92 16.46 1.85
N SER A 257 -26.99 16.65 0.91
CA SER A 257 -27.00 16.01 -0.40
C SER A 257 -26.38 14.61 -0.39
N PHE A 258 -25.50 14.33 0.57
CA PHE A 258 -24.94 13.00 0.77
C PHE A 258 -25.86 12.16 1.65
N LYS A 259 -26.86 11.52 1.05
CA LYS A 259 -27.48 10.35 1.68
C LYS A 259 -26.48 9.21 1.52
N ARG A 260 -25.79 8.83 2.59
CA ARG A 260 -25.08 7.54 2.66
C ARG A 260 -26.04 6.47 2.14
N PRO A 261 -25.84 5.88 0.95
CA PRO A 261 -26.42 4.58 0.74
C PRO A 261 -25.74 3.69 1.77
N ALA A 262 -26.51 2.91 2.53
CA ALA A 262 -25.91 1.86 3.34
C ALA A 262 -25.11 0.98 2.37
N VAL A 263 -23.78 1.08 2.42
CA VAL A 263 -22.93 0.17 1.67
C VAL A 263 -22.64 -0.96 2.62
N THR A 264 -23.18 -2.11 2.26
CA THR A 264 -22.91 -3.36 2.96
C THR A 264 -21.75 -4.04 2.25
N ILE A 265 -20.63 -4.20 2.96
CA ILE A 265 -19.46 -4.95 2.49
C ILE A 265 -19.35 -6.15 3.42
N GLY A 266 -19.66 -7.33 2.91
CA GLY A 266 -19.84 -8.51 3.76
C GLY A 266 -21.01 -8.34 4.73
N GLU A 267 -20.75 -8.48 6.03
CA GLU A 267 -21.74 -8.23 7.11
C GLU A 267 -21.65 -6.80 7.68
N HIS A 268 -20.66 -6.01 7.26
CA HIS A 268 -20.41 -4.68 7.79
C HIS A 268 -21.25 -3.65 7.04
N THR A 269 -22.07 -2.92 7.79
CA THR A 269 -22.85 -1.80 7.25
C THR A 269 -22.18 -0.51 7.66
N TRP A 270 -21.64 0.20 6.67
CA TRP A 270 -21.09 1.53 6.85
C TRP A 270 -22.24 2.52 6.96
N GLN A 271 -22.43 3.03 8.18
CA GLN A 271 -23.51 3.95 8.50
C GLN A 271 -23.13 5.37 8.33
#